data_AF-A0A8S1HTR7-F1
#
_entry.id   AF-A0A8S1HTR7-F1
#
_cell.length_a   1.000
_cell.length_b   1.000
_cell.length_c   1.000
_cell.angle_alpha   90.00
_cell.angle_beta   90.00
_cell.angle_gamma   90.00
#
_symmetry.space_group_name_H-M   'P 1'
#
loop_
_entity.id
_entity.type
_entity.pdbx_description
1 polymer ?
#
loop_
_entity_poly.entity_id
_entity_poly.type
_entity_poly.pdbx_seq_one_letter_code
_entity_poly.pdbx_strand_id
1 'polypeptide(L)'
;MGDVVTIRTRRVVTNKLLYRKQMVVEIIHPGRPNVPKADIRERISKMYKTTPDTVIPFGFESKIGGGKTKGFALIYDTVDYAKKFEPRHRLVRMGLGKKVEKPGRKQRKERKNRQKKVRGTAKAKVSMTNRVGSSFDDISQYLERIREEKRSTDDVITSLEQDRQTLSRKIEDLIQKKQLVEQRLQKEVERRERQERGLRDAKETYAKLLESQQTLVDFVRKEYQDTKRRK
;
A
#
# COMPACT_ATOMS: atom_id res chain seq x y z
N MET A 1 11.68 27.28 -23.81
CA MET A 1 13.14 27.36 -24.05
C MET A 1 13.85 26.87 -22.79
N GLY A 2 14.73 25.88 -22.89
CA GLY A 2 15.48 25.39 -21.73
C GLY A 2 16.47 26.44 -21.25
N ASP A 3 16.27 26.97 -20.05
CA ASP A 3 17.16 27.98 -19.47
C ASP A 3 18.61 27.46 -19.41
N VAL A 4 19.51 28.20 -20.06
CA VAL A 4 20.92 27.85 -20.23
C VAL A 4 21.67 28.09 -18.91
N VAL A 5 21.59 27.14 -17.98
CA VAL A 5 22.42 27.13 -16.77
C VAL A 5 23.74 26.42 -17.08
N THR A 6 24.84 27.16 -17.03
CA THR A 6 26.19 26.62 -17.27
C THR A 6 26.95 26.52 -15.96
N ILE A 7 27.52 25.36 -15.67
CA ILE A 7 28.37 25.14 -14.49
C ILE A 7 29.83 25.08 -14.94
N ARG A 8 30.67 25.90 -14.32
CA ARG A 8 32.13 25.86 -14.47
C ARG A 8 32.76 25.46 -13.15
N THR A 9 33.72 24.55 -13.19
CA THR A 9 34.49 24.15 -12.01
C THR A 9 35.87 24.78 -12.04
N ARG A 10 36.36 25.23 -10.88
CA ARG A 10 37.66 25.89 -10.71
C ARG A 10 38.37 25.27 -9.51
N ARG A 11 39.71 25.27 -9.55
CA ARG A 11 40.57 24.79 -8.45
C ARG A 11 40.15 23.39 -7.97
N VAL A 12 40.03 22.44 -8.90
CA VAL A 12 39.69 21.06 -8.59
C VAL A 12 40.91 20.39 -7.95
N VAL A 13 40.75 19.94 -6.71
CA VAL A 13 41.79 19.21 -5.97
C VAL A 13 41.26 17.83 -5.61
N THR A 14 42.02 16.80 -5.92
CA THR A 14 41.71 15.43 -5.50
C THR A 14 42.37 15.19 -4.14
N ASN A 15 41.58 15.08 -3.07
CA ASN A 15 42.05 14.84 -1.71
C ASN A 15 41.84 13.36 -1.36
N LYS A 16 42.92 12.56 -1.45
CA LYS A 16 42.89 11.12 -1.17
C LYS A 16 42.75 10.80 0.32
N LEU A 17 43.19 11.68 1.22
CA LEU A 17 43.08 11.48 2.67
C LEU A 17 41.63 11.46 3.16
N LEU A 18 40.76 12.21 2.47
CA LEU A 18 39.33 12.32 2.79
C LEU A 18 38.43 11.64 1.74
N TYR A 19 39.00 10.86 0.82
CA TYR A 19 38.27 10.14 -0.24
C TYR A 19 37.30 11.04 -1.01
N ARG A 20 37.75 12.25 -1.36
CA ARG A 20 36.91 13.23 -2.05
C ARG A 20 37.67 14.13 -3.01
N LYS A 21 36.96 14.61 -4.02
CA LYS A 21 37.35 15.77 -4.84
C LYS A 21 36.70 17.02 -4.26
N GLN A 22 37.47 18.09 -4.14
CA GLN A 22 36.99 19.38 -3.67
C GLN A 22 37.21 20.43 -4.76
N MET A 23 36.20 21.25 -5.00
CA MET A 23 36.22 22.22 -6.10
C MET A 23 35.40 23.47 -5.77
N VAL A 24 35.77 24.57 -6.42
CA VAL A 24 34.96 25.79 -6.48
C VAL A 24 34.06 25.69 -7.69
N VAL A 25 32.77 25.97 -7.51
CA VAL A 25 31.76 25.92 -8.56
C VAL A 25 31.32 27.34 -8.88
N GLU A 26 31.37 27.72 -10.15
CA GLU A 26 30.83 28.97 -10.67
C GLU A 26 29.65 28.62 -11.60
N ILE A 27 28.48 29.13 -11.27
CA ILE A 27 27.23 28.88 -11.97
C ILE A 27 26.88 30.16 -12.73
N ILE A 28 26.64 30.02 -14.03
CA ILE A 28 26.20 31.10 -14.91
C ILE A 28 24.74 30.79 -15.27
N HIS A 29 23.83 31.68 -14.89
CA HIS A 29 22.37 31.52 -15.03
C HIS A 29 21.73 32.86 -15.44
N PRO A 30 21.98 33.35 -16.68
CA PRO A 30 21.44 34.63 -17.14
C PRO A 30 19.91 34.59 -17.15
N GLY A 31 19.27 35.68 -16.72
CA GLY A 31 17.81 35.81 -16.73
C GLY A 31 17.06 34.93 -15.72
N ARG A 32 17.73 33.99 -15.04
CA ARG A 32 17.13 33.11 -14.03
C ARG A 32 17.58 33.51 -12.61
N PRO A 33 16.69 33.43 -11.60
CA PRO A 33 17.08 33.53 -10.20
C PRO A 33 17.97 32.37 -9.76
N ASN A 34 18.24 32.30 -8.46
CA ASN A 34 19.15 31.31 -7.88
C ASN A 34 18.74 29.86 -8.24
N VAL A 35 19.72 29.09 -8.72
CA VAL A 35 19.53 27.68 -9.07
C VAL A 35 19.46 26.83 -7.80
N PRO A 36 18.45 25.94 -7.65
CA PRO A 36 18.34 25.09 -6.48
C PRO A 36 19.49 24.08 -6.42
N LYS A 37 19.87 23.68 -5.19
CA LYS A 37 21.00 22.78 -4.95
C LYS A 37 20.78 21.36 -5.50
N ALA A 38 19.53 20.95 -5.70
CA ALA A 38 19.19 19.67 -6.33
C ALA A 38 19.64 19.64 -7.80
N ASP A 39 19.24 20.64 -8.59
CA ASP A 39 19.66 20.78 -10.00
C ASP A 39 21.19 20.88 -10.14
N ILE A 40 21.86 21.62 -9.25
CA ILE A 40 23.32 21.76 -9.24
C ILE A 40 23.98 20.41 -9.00
N ARG A 41 23.44 19.63 -8.04
CA ARG A 41 23.94 18.30 -7.69
C ARG A 41 23.87 17.36 -8.88
N GLU A 42 22.74 17.31 -9.58
CA GLU A 42 22.55 16.46 -10.76
C GLU A 42 23.45 16.86 -11.93
N ARG A 43 23.63 18.16 -12.17
CA ARG A 43 24.51 18.63 -13.25
C ARG A 43 25.98 18.33 -12.98
N ILE A 44 26.42 18.47 -11.72
CA ILE A 44 27.79 18.11 -11.32
C ILE A 44 27.98 16.59 -11.41
N SER A 45 26.99 15.80 -10.99
CA SER A 45 27.09 14.34 -11.04
C SER A 45 27.19 13.83 -12.49
N LYS A 46 26.43 14.42 -13.42
CA LYS A 46 26.55 14.16 -14.86
C LYS A 46 27.93 14.54 -15.41
N MET A 47 28.47 15.70 -15.03
CA MET A 47 29.79 16.17 -15.48
C MET A 47 30.94 15.25 -15.05
N TYR A 48 30.88 14.73 -13.82
CA TYR A 48 31.93 13.90 -13.25
C TYR A 48 31.63 12.39 -13.32
N LYS A 49 30.52 11.99 -13.96
CA LYS A 49 30.08 10.60 -14.09
C LYS A 49 29.94 9.89 -12.73
N THR A 50 29.34 10.57 -11.76
CA THR A 50 29.07 10.04 -10.42
C THR A 50 27.57 10.02 -10.11
N THR A 51 27.19 9.35 -9.03
CA THR A 51 25.82 9.39 -8.51
C THR A 51 25.59 10.72 -7.76
N PRO A 52 24.38 11.31 -7.84
CA PRO A 52 24.09 12.59 -7.20
C PRO A 52 24.27 12.55 -5.66
N ASP A 53 24.05 11.40 -5.04
CA ASP A 53 24.15 11.23 -3.58
C ASP A 53 25.56 11.44 -3.01
N THR A 54 26.59 11.26 -3.85
CA THR A 54 28.00 11.48 -3.48
C THR A 54 28.42 12.94 -3.58
N VAL A 55 27.60 13.79 -4.21
CA VAL A 55 27.90 15.20 -4.47
C VAL A 55 27.25 16.07 -3.39
N ILE A 56 28.06 16.82 -2.64
CA ILE A 56 27.62 17.72 -1.58
C ILE A 56 27.92 19.18 -1.98
N PRO A 57 26.94 19.91 -2.53
CA PRO A 57 27.08 21.31 -2.92
C PRO A 57 26.74 22.23 -1.72
N PHE A 58 27.60 23.21 -1.41
CA PHE A 58 27.40 24.13 -0.28
C PHE A 58 28.00 25.54 -0.51
N GLY A 59 27.57 26.50 0.32
CA GLY A 59 28.14 27.85 0.34
C GLY A 59 27.95 28.64 -0.96
N PHE A 60 26.77 28.58 -1.57
CA PHE A 60 26.48 29.36 -2.77
C PHE A 60 26.12 30.80 -2.41
N GLU A 61 26.80 31.73 -3.07
CA GLU A 61 26.63 33.17 -2.94
C GLU A 61 26.47 33.77 -4.35
N SER A 62 25.36 34.47 -4.56
CA SER A 62 25.08 35.16 -5.81
C SER A 62 25.86 36.46 -5.87
N LYS A 63 26.48 36.77 -7.02
CA LYS A 63 27.18 38.04 -7.21
C LYS A 63 26.18 39.20 -7.32
N ILE A 64 26.63 40.39 -6.93
CA ILE A 64 25.90 41.64 -7.16
C ILE A 64 25.63 41.78 -8.66
N GLY A 65 24.40 42.16 -9.02
CA GLY A 65 23.94 42.21 -10.42
C GLY A 65 23.37 40.89 -10.96
N GLY A 66 23.42 39.78 -10.19
CA GLY A 66 22.79 38.52 -10.56
C GLY A 66 23.51 37.76 -11.69
N GLY A 67 22.85 36.72 -12.22
CA GLY A 67 23.33 35.93 -13.37
C GLY A 67 24.57 35.04 -13.12
N LYS A 68 25.32 35.27 -12.04
CA LYS A 68 26.47 34.46 -11.63
C LYS A 68 26.41 34.15 -10.13
N THR A 69 26.63 32.89 -9.79
CA THR A 69 26.71 32.42 -8.40
C THR A 69 27.99 31.63 -8.20
N LYS A 70 28.68 31.86 -7.09
CA LYS A 70 29.88 31.12 -6.71
C LYS A 70 29.55 30.22 -5.51
N GLY A 71 30.07 29.01 -5.49
CA GLY A 71 29.97 28.12 -4.34
C GLY A 71 31.02 27.03 -4.34
N PHE A 72 30.79 26.01 -3.53
CA PHE A 72 31.71 24.89 -3.36
C PHE A 72 30.96 23.58 -3.58
N ALA A 73 31.67 22.58 -4.09
CA ALA A 73 31.17 21.22 -4.15
C ALA A 73 32.24 20.23 -3.70
N LEU A 74 31.79 19.21 -2.99
CA LEU A 74 32.59 18.04 -2.63
C LEU A 74 31.98 16.85 -3.35
N ILE A 75 32.82 16.02 -3.96
CA ILE A 75 32.40 14.75 -4.56
C ILE A 75 33.16 13.66 -3.83
N TYR A 76 32.45 12.84 -3.06
CA TYR A 76 33.04 11.69 -2.37
C TYR A 76 33.11 10.48 -3.31
N ASP A 77 34.05 9.58 -3.05
CA ASP A 77 34.14 8.32 -3.82
C ASP A 77 32.95 7.40 -3.48
N THR A 78 32.52 7.38 -2.21
CA THR A 78 31.34 6.61 -1.74
C THR A 78 30.49 7.42 -0.75
N VAL A 79 29.21 7.03 -0.60
CA VAL A 79 28.28 7.66 0.35
C VAL A 79 28.70 7.40 1.81
N ASP A 80 29.38 6.30 2.09
CA ASP A 80 29.84 5.97 3.43
C ASP A 80 30.96 6.91 3.90
N TYR A 81 31.89 7.24 3.00
CA TYR A 81 32.90 8.27 3.28
C TYR A 81 32.28 9.64 3.49
N ALA A 82 31.23 9.98 2.71
CA ALA A 82 30.49 11.21 2.92
C ALA A 82 29.87 11.27 4.33
N LYS A 83 29.25 10.18 4.79
CA LYS A 83 28.67 10.11 6.15
C LYS A 83 29.72 10.20 7.26
N LYS A 84 30.93 9.69 7.02
CA LYS A 84 32.03 9.68 8.00
C LYS A 84 32.69 11.05 8.15
N PHE A 85 32.98 11.72 7.04
CA PHE A 85 33.81 12.93 7.03
C PHE A 85 33.01 14.25 6.94
N GLU A 86 31.77 14.22 6.44
CA GLU A 86 31.02 15.45 6.26
C GLU A 86 30.44 15.97 7.59
N PRO A 87 30.47 17.29 7.83
CA PRO A 87 29.76 17.88 8.95
C PRO A 87 28.27 17.50 8.97
N ARG A 88 27.79 17.00 10.11
CA ARG A 88 26.44 16.46 10.25
C ARG A 88 25.31 17.41 9.82
N HIS A 89 25.48 18.72 10.01
CA HIS A 89 24.48 19.71 9.59
C HIS A 89 24.26 19.73 8.06
N ARG A 90 25.28 19.37 7.26
CA ARG A 90 25.15 19.25 5.81
C ARG A 90 24.48 17.95 5.43
N LEU A 91 24.82 16.84 6.10
CA LEU A 91 24.14 15.55 5.90
C LEU A 91 22.63 15.65 6.14
N VAL A 92 22.21 16.35 7.20
CA VAL A 92 20.78 16.58 7.50
C VAL A 92 20.09 17.38 6.39
N ARG A 93 20.73 18.44 5.86
CA ARG A 93 20.19 19.24 4.75
C ARG A 93 20.08 18.44 3.43
N MET A 94 20.91 17.42 3.27
CA MET A 94 20.93 16.54 2.11
C MET A 94 19.96 15.35 2.24
N GLY A 95 19.36 15.14 3.41
CA GLY A 95 18.52 13.97 3.70
C GLY A 95 19.31 12.68 4.04
N LEU A 96 20.64 12.75 4.10
CA LEU A 96 21.51 11.59 4.37
C LEU A 96 21.72 11.30 5.86
N GLY A 97 21.27 12.19 6.76
CA GLY A 97 21.50 12.06 8.20
C GLY A 97 20.34 12.56 9.04
N LYS A 98 20.14 11.92 10.21
CA LYS A 98 19.12 12.33 11.19
C LYS A 98 19.60 13.51 12.04
N LYS A 99 18.72 14.49 12.24
CA LYS A 99 18.93 15.61 13.18
C LYS A 99 19.15 15.06 14.59
N VAL A 100 20.21 15.50 15.27
CA VAL A 100 20.38 15.16 16.69
C VAL A 100 19.58 16.15 17.50
N GLU A 101 18.59 15.66 18.20
CA GLU A 101 17.87 16.44 19.20
C GLU A 101 18.75 16.54 20.44
N LYS A 102 19.25 17.75 20.70
CA LYS A 102 20.02 18.06 21.90
C LYS A 102 19.28 19.14 22.65
N PRO A 103 19.13 19.01 23.99
CA PRO A 103 18.56 20.08 24.80
C PRO A 103 19.42 21.34 24.68
N GLY A 104 18.78 22.49 24.88
CA GLY A 104 19.42 23.80 24.76
C GLY A 104 20.68 23.93 25.61
N ARG A 105 21.61 24.81 25.19
CA ARG A 105 22.89 25.02 25.88
C ARG A 105 22.70 25.36 27.36
N LYS A 106 21.66 26.13 27.70
CA LYS A 106 21.29 26.51 29.09
C LYS A 106 20.94 25.26 29.92
N GLN A 107 19.97 24.46 29.49
CA GLN A 107 19.54 23.23 30.16
C GLN A 107 20.70 22.23 30.37
N ARG A 108 21.60 22.11 29.38
CA ARG A 108 22.80 21.26 29.51
C ARG A 108 23.76 21.76 30.58
N LYS A 109 23.98 23.08 30.67
CA LYS A 109 24.84 23.69 31.69
C LYS A 109 24.24 23.56 33.08
N GLU A 110 22.95 23.81 33.23
CA GLU A 110 22.21 23.63 34.49
C GLU A 110 22.25 22.17 34.95
N ARG A 111 21.99 21.21 34.06
CA ARG A 111 22.12 19.77 34.35
C ARG A 111 23.54 19.41 34.80
N LYS A 112 24.58 19.93 34.12
CA LYS A 112 25.99 19.72 34.52
C LYS A 112 26.26 20.26 35.91
N ASN A 113 25.80 21.48 36.23
CA ASN A 113 26.03 22.10 37.53
C ASN A 113 25.27 21.37 38.65
N ARG A 114 24.06 20.87 38.41
CA ARG A 114 23.35 20.02 39.37
C ARG A 114 24.06 18.68 39.59
N GLN A 115 24.54 18.04 38.52
CA GLN A 115 25.27 16.77 38.61
C GLN A 115 26.60 16.87 39.34
N LYS A 116 27.24 18.05 39.34
CA LYS A 116 28.47 18.29 40.11
C LYS A 116 28.24 18.24 41.63
N LYS A 117 27.02 18.51 42.11
CA LYS A 117 26.69 18.52 43.55
C LYS A 117 26.54 17.12 44.16
N VAL A 118 26.51 16.07 43.34
CA VAL A 118 26.28 14.68 43.78
C VAL A 118 27.40 13.75 43.30
N ARG A 119 27.65 12.65 44.01
CA ARG A 119 28.74 11.70 43.73
C ARG A 119 28.18 10.30 43.39
N GLY A 120 28.99 9.50 42.69
CA GLY A 120 28.66 8.11 42.36
C GLY A 120 27.36 7.97 41.57
N THR A 121 26.58 6.94 41.90
CA THR A 121 25.30 6.60 41.25
C THR A 121 24.23 7.68 41.41
N ALA A 122 24.35 8.58 42.40
CA ALA A 122 23.41 9.69 42.60
C ALA A 122 23.38 10.70 41.44
N LYS A 123 24.43 10.76 40.59
CA LYS A 123 24.46 11.58 39.36
C LYS A 123 23.39 11.21 38.34
N ALA A 124 22.97 9.94 38.31
CA ALA A 124 21.92 9.47 37.43
C ALA A 124 20.55 10.02 37.83
N LYS A 125 20.25 10.09 39.14
CA LYS A 125 18.98 10.62 39.67
C LYS A 125 18.77 12.09 39.35
N VAL A 126 19.81 12.92 39.50
CA VAL A 126 19.78 14.36 39.16
C VAL A 126 19.54 14.62 37.67
N SER A 127 19.83 13.64 36.82
CA SER A 127 19.63 13.73 35.39
C SER A 127 18.16 13.58 34.96
N MET A 128 17.35 12.95 35.81
CA MET A 128 15.93 12.66 35.59
C MET A 128 15.01 13.78 36.06
N THR A 129 15.48 14.69 36.92
CA THR A 129 14.67 15.71 37.62
C THR A 129 14.06 16.77 36.69
N ASN A 130 14.43 16.85 35.41
CA ASN A 130 13.78 17.75 34.45
C ASN A 130 12.60 17.11 33.69
N ARG A 131 12.20 15.87 34.02
CA ARG A 131 10.99 15.26 33.46
C ARG A 131 9.72 15.57 34.23
N VAL A 132 9.76 16.41 35.27
CA VAL A 132 8.51 16.73 36.02
C VAL A 132 7.56 17.59 35.18
N GLY A 133 8.08 18.32 34.17
CA GLY A 133 7.26 18.99 33.16
C GLY A 133 6.89 18.10 31.96
N SER A 134 7.46 16.89 31.84
CA SER A 134 7.06 15.91 30.83
C SER A 134 6.08 14.88 31.40
N SER A 135 5.99 14.68 32.71
CA SER A 135 5.07 13.70 33.29
C SER A 135 3.60 13.94 32.92
N PHE A 136 3.15 15.20 32.89
CA PHE A 136 1.75 15.53 32.57
C PHE A 136 1.47 15.49 31.06
N ASP A 137 2.45 15.90 30.24
CA ASP A 137 2.40 15.82 28.77
C ASP A 137 2.56 14.38 28.27
N ASP A 138 3.41 13.57 28.89
CA ASP A 138 3.63 12.16 28.56
C ASP A 138 2.38 11.33 28.90
N ILE A 139 1.70 11.64 30.02
CA ILE A 139 0.39 11.04 30.36
C ILE A 139 -0.70 11.53 29.39
N SER A 140 -0.72 12.83 29.04
CA SER A 140 -1.71 13.37 28.10
C SER A 140 -1.52 12.79 26.70
N GLN A 141 -0.29 12.69 26.21
CA GLN A 141 0.07 12.03 24.94
C GLN A 141 -0.23 10.53 24.98
N TYR A 142 -0.03 9.86 26.12
CA TYR A 142 -0.41 8.46 26.29
C TYR A 142 -1.93 8.27 26.28
N LEU A 143 -2.69 9.17 26.92
CA LEU A 143 -4.15 9.17 26.89
C LEU A 143 -4.71 9.51 25.51
N GLU A 144 -4.11 10.47 24.79
CA GLU A 144 -4.46 10.79 23.40
C GLU A 144 -4.16 9.62 22.48
N ARG A 145 -3.00 8.97 22.62
CA ARG A 145 -2.67 7.76 21.86
C ARG A 145 -3.65 6.63 22.14
N ILE A 146 -4.02 6.39 23.40
CA ILE A 146 -5.06 5.40 23.74
C ILE A 146 -6.41 5.77 23.12
N ARG A 147 -6.78 7.06 23.10
CA ARG A 147 -8.01 7.53 22.46
C ARG A 147 -7.98 7.37 20.94
N GLU A 148 -6.84 7.63 20.30
CA GLU A 148 -6.63 7.42 18.87
C GLU A 148 -6.64 5.93 18.51
N GLU A 149 -5.96 5.10 19.29
CA GLU A 149 -5.99 3.64 19.14
C GLU A 149 -7.43 3.13 19.30
N LYS A 150 -8.16 3.60 20.32
CA LYS A 150 -9.58 3.26 20.50
C LYS A 150 -10.46 3.72 19.33
N ARG A 151 -10.29 4.94 18.83
CA ARG A 151 -11.01 5.42 17.64
C ARG A 151 -10.73 4.55 16.43
N SER A 152 -9.47 4.19 16.20
CA SER A 152 -9.10 3.32 15.09
C SER A 152 -9.73 1.93 15.21
N THR A 153 -9.83 1.38 16.43
CA THR A 153 -10.51 0.10 16.63
C THR A 153 -12.02 0.22 16.49
N ASP A 154 -12.62 1.32 16.94
CA ASP A 154 -14.06 1.58 16.80
C ASP A 154 -14.43 1.75 15.31
N ASP A 155 -13.58 2.42 14.51
CA ASP A 155 -13.75 2.54 13.06
C ASP A 155 -13.65 1.16 12.36
N VAL A 156 -12.70 0.31 12.79
CA VAL A 156 -12.61 -1.07 12.28
C VAL A 156 -13.85 -1.87 12.66
N ILE A 157 -14.33 -1.78 13.90
CA ILE A 157 -15.53 -2.49 14.36
C ILE A 157 -16.75 -2.05 13.54
N THR A 158 -16.96 -0.74 13.35
CA THR A 158 -18.09 -0.24 12.57
C THR A 158 -18.03 -0.68 11.11
N SER A 159 -16.84 -0.72 10.50
CA SER A 159 -16.67 -1.26 9.14
C SER A 159 -17.03 -2.76 9.06
N LEU A 160 -16.58 -3.56 10.04
CA LEU A 160 -16.89 -4.99 10.13
C LEU A 160 -18.38 -5.24 10.42
N GLU A 161 -19.03 -4.38 11.20
CA GLU A 161 -20.47 -4.45 11.45
C GLU A 161 -21.29 -4.16 10.18
N GLN A 162 -20.87 -3.16 9.40
CA GLN A 162 -21.47 -2.87 8.09
C GLN A 162 -21.28 -4.06 7.14
N ASP A 163 -20.07 -4.62 7.06
CA ASP A 163 -19.79 -5.82 6.25
C ASP A 163 -20.66 -7.00 6.69
N ARG A 164 -20.78 -7.25 8.01
CA ARG A 164 -21.65 -8.30 8.55
C ARG A 164 -23.10 -8.10 8.11
N GLN A 165 -23.63 -6.88 8.20
CA GLN A 165 -25.00 -6.58 7.76
C GLN A 165 -25.19 -6.82 6.26
N THR A 166 -24.22 -6.44 5.43
CA THR A 166 -24.30 -6.70 3.98
C THR A 166 -24.28 -8.19 3.66
N LEU A 167 -23.45 -8.98 4.36
CA LEU A 167 -23.40 -10.43 4.21
C LEU A 167 -24.71 -11.08 4.64
N SER A 168 -25.31 -10.65 5.76
CA SER A 168 -26.62 -11.14 6.21
C SER A 168 -27.71 -10.90 5.16
N ARG A 169 -27.79 -9.69 4.59
CA ARG A 169 -28.74 -9.39 3.50
C ARG A 169 -28.53 -10.29 2.28
N LYS A 170 -27.26 -10.51 1.88
CA LYS A 170 -26.95 -11.43 0.76
C LYS A 170 -27.38 -12.86 1.05
N ILE A 171 -27.24 -13.33 2.29
CA ILE A 171 -27.68 -14.67 2.69
C ILE A 171 -29.21 -14.78 2.59
N GLU A 172 -29.95 -13.77 3.07
CA GLU A 172 -31.42 -13.73 2.95
C GLU A 172 -31.87 -13.80 1.48
N ASP A 173 -31.25 -13.01 0.60
CA ASP A 173 -31.53 -13.05 -0.84
C ASP A 173 -31.25 -14.44 -1.45
N LEU A 174 -30.15 -15.08 -1.04
CA LEU A 174 -29.81 -16.43 -1.51
C LEU A 174 -30.81 -17.48 -1.01
N ILE A 175 -31.29 -17.36 0.23
CA ILE A 175 -32.33 -18.24 0.79
C ILE A 175 -33.62 -18.10 -0.01
N GLN A 176 -34.07 -16.87 -0.30
CA GLN A 176 -35.26 -16.63 -1.12
C GLN A 176 -35.11 -17.22 -2.53
N LYS A 177 -33.94 -17.03 -3.16
CA LYS A 177 -33.65 -17.62 -4.48
C LYS A 177 -33.68 -19.15 -4.43
N LYS A 178 -33.10 -19.76 -3.39
CA LYS A 178 -33.14 -21.20 -3.18
C LYS A 178 -34.58 -21.72 -3.09
N GLN A 179 -35.41 -21.09 -2.27
CA GLN A 179 -36.83 -21.46 -2.12
C GLN A 179 -37.58 -21.36 -3.45
N LEU A 180 -37.34 -20.31 -4.25
CA LEU A 180 -37.95 -20.17 -5.56
C LEU A 180 -37.55 -21.30 -6.52
N VAL A 181 -36.27 -21.70 -6.50
CA VAL A 181 -35.77 -22.82 -7.30
C VAL A 181 -36.38 -24.14 -6.84
N GLU A 182 -36.47 -24.38 -5.54
CA GLU A 182 -37.12 -25.58 -4.97
C GLU A 182 -38.59 -25.67 -5.39
N GLN A 183 -39.33 -24.56 -5.33
CA GLN A 183 -40.72 -24.50 -5.80
C GLN A 183 -40.84 -24.80 -7.31
N ARG A 184 -39.93 -24.26 -8.13
CA ARG A 184 -39.89 -24.56 -9.57
C ARG A 184 -39.60 -26.03 -9.83
N LEU A 185 -38.64 -26.60 -9.11
CA LEU A 185 -38.28 -28.01 -9.21
C LEU A 185 -39.48 -28.89 -8.85
N GLN A 186 -40.18 -28.58 -7.76
CA GLN A 186 -41.34 -29.34 -7.33
C GLN A 186 -42.47 -29.33 -8.37
N LYS A 187 -42.74 -28.19 -8.99
CA LYS A 187 -43.72 -28.08 -10.09
C LYS A 187 -43.33 -28.94 -11.30
N GLU A 188 -42.06 -28.99 -11.67
CA GLU A 188 -41.59 -29.84 -12.77
C GLU A 188 -41.64 -31.33 -12.42
N VAL A 189 -41.36 -31.71 -11.17
CA VAL A 189 -41.54 -33.09 -10.70
C VAL A 189 -43.00 -33.52 -10.79
N GLU A 190 -43.94 -32.71 -10.30
CA GLU A 190 -45.38 -32.99 -10.41
C GLU A 190 -45.83 -33.08 -11.87
N ARG A 191 -45.31 -32.19 -12.74
CA ARG A 191 -45.61 -32.22 -14.17
C ARG A 191 -45.13 -33.53 -14.80
N ARG A 192 -43.91 -33.96 -14.48
CA ARG A 192 -43.36 -35.24 -14.92
C ARG A 192 -44.20 -36.41 -14.44
N GLU A 193 -44.62 -36.43 -13.17
CA GLU A 193 -45.47 -37.49 -12.62
C GLU A 193 -46.84 -37.56 -13.30
N ARG A 194 -47.44 -36.41 -13.67
CA ARG A 194 -48.68 -36.38 -14.47
C ARG A 194 -48.46 -36.97 -15.86
N GLN A 195 -47.35 -36.64 -16.51
CA GLN A 195 -46.99 -37.20 -17.81
C GLN A 195 -46.72 -38.71 -17.73
N GLU A 196 -46.02 -39.18 -16.70
CA GLU A 196 -45.78 -40.61 -16.47
C GLU A 196 -47.08 -41.38 -16.25
N ARG A 197 -48.04 -40.82 -15.49
CA ARG A 197 -49.39 -41.40 -15.35
C ARG A 197 -50.12 -41.48 -16.69
N GLY A 198 -50.17 -40.38 -17.44
CA GLY A 198 -50.80 -40.37 -18.77
C GLY A 198 -50.15 -41.37 -19.74
N LEU A 199 -48.82 -41.54 -19.69
CA LEU A 199 -48.10 -42.55 -20.46
C LEU A 199 -48.45 -43.99 -20.04
N ARG A 200 -48.66 -44.25 -18.74
CA ARG A 200 -49.12 -45.57 -18.26
C ARG A 200 -50.52 -45.87 -18.77
N ASP A 201 -51.45 -44.93 -18.59
CA ASP A 201 -52.84 -45.09 -19.02
C ASP A 201 -52.93 -45.27 -20.56
N ALA A 202 -52.13 -44.52 -21.32
CA ALA A 202 -52.01 -44.67 -22.78
C ALA A 202 -51.44 -46.05 -23.18
N LYS A 203 -50.45 -46.56 -22.44
CA LYS A 203 -49.91 -47.92 -22.68
C LYS A 203 -50.92 -49.01 -22.34
N GLU A 204 -51.67 -48.87 -21.25
CA GLU A 204 -52.72 -49.83 -20.87
C GLU A 204 -53.87 -49.84 -21.88
N THR A 205 -54.33 -48.68 -22.32
CA THR A 205 -55.38 -48.57 -23.36
C THR A 205 -54.90 -49.16 -24.69
N TYR A 206 -53.65 -48.90 -25.09
CA TYR A 206 -53.06 -49.54 -26.27
C TYR A 206 -52.98 -51.06 -26.14
N ALA A 207 -52.59 -51.59 -24.97
CA ALA A 207 -52.55 -53.03 -24.71
C ALA A 207 -53.95 -53.67 -24.83
N LYS A 208 -54.98 -53.07 -24.23
CA LYS A 208 -56.38 -53.54 -24.35
C LYS A 208 -56.88 -53.48 -25.80
N LEU A 209 -56.49 -52.45 -26.56
CA LEU A 209 -56.83 -52.35 -27.98
C LEU A 209 -56.16 -53.49 -28.77
N LEU A 210 -54.90 -53.81 -28.47
CA LEU A 210 -54.17 -54.91 -29.08
C LEU A 210 -54.84 -56.27 -28.78
N GLU A 211 -55.24 -56.51 -27.53
CA GLU A 211 -55.97 -57.71 -27.12
C GLU A 211 -57.33 -57.83 -27.82
N SER A 212 -58.07 -56.73 -27.93
CA SER A 212 -59.35 -56.72 -28.67
C SER A 212 -59.17 -56.94 -30.18
N GLN A 213 -58.12 -56.37 -30.80
CA GLN A 213 -57.76 -56.68 -32.18
C GLN A 213 -57.41 -58.16 -32.34
N GLN A 214 -56.65 -58.75 -31.41
CA GLN A 214 -56.25 -60.14 -31.48
C GLN A 214 -57.44 -61.09 -31.29
N THR A 215 -58.33 -60.82 -30.35
CA THR A 215 -59.58 -61.59 -30.17
C THR A 215 -60.50 -61.51 -31.38
N LEU A 216 -60.60 -60.35 -32.04
CA LEU A 216 -61.35 -60.20 -33.29
C LEU A 216 -60.72 -61.02 -34.43
N VAL A 217 -59.39 -60.96 -34.57
CA VAL A 217 -58.65 -61.78 -35.55
C VAL A 217 -58.88 -63.28 -35.29
N ASP A 218 -58.87 -63.70 -34.03
CA ASP A 218 -59.10 -65.09 -33.64
C ASP A 218 -60.56 -65.52 -33.87
N PHE A 219 -61.54 -64.63 -33.65
CA PHE A 219 -62.94 -64.86 -34.01
C PHE A 219 -63.13 -65.04 -35.52
N VAL A 220 -62.56 -64.14 -36.33
CA VAL A 220 -62.62 -64.24 -37.80
C VAL A 220 -61.92 -65.51 -38.30
N ARG A 221 -60.79 -65.89 -37.71
CA ARG A 221 -60.11 -67.17 -37.99
C ARG A 221 -61.00 -68.37 -37.68
N LYS A 222 -61.73 -68.34 -36.55
CA LYS A 222 -62.65 -69.40 -36.13
C LYS A 222 -63.87 -69.51 -37.06
N GLU A 223 -64.54 -68.40 -37.38
CA GLU A 223 -65.65 -68.37 -38.35
C GLU A 223 -65.20 -68.84 -39.75
N TYR A 224 -64.01 -68.45 -40.20
CA TYR A 224 -63.43 -68.96 -41.46
C TYR A 224 -63.21 -70.48 -41.42
N GLN A 225 -62.76 -71.03 -40.29
CA GLN A 225 -62.61 -72.48 -40.12
C GLN A 225 -63.95 -73.21 -40.04
N ASP A 226 -64.95 -72.64 -39.35
CA ASP A 226 -66.28 -73.24 -39.19
C ASP A 226 -67.09 -73.19 -40.50
N THR A 227 -66.99 -72.10 -41.29
CA THR A 227 -67.57 -72.02 -42.64
C THR A 227 -66.87 -72.97 -43.62
N LYS A 228 -65.54 -73.16 -43.51
CA LYS A 228 -64.79 -74.16 -44.28
C LYS A 228 -65.19 -75.61 -43.93
N ARG A 229 -65.63 -75.88 -42.70
CA ARG A 229 -66.11 -77.21 -42.25
C ARG A 229 -67.56 -77.53 -42.63
N ARG A 230 -68.38 -76.53 -42.97
CA ARG A 230 -69.80 -76.68 -43.34
C ARG A 230 -70.04 -76.83 -44.85
N LYS A 231 -68.99 -76.79 -45.67
CA LYS A 231 -68.99 -77.21 -47.08
C LYS A 231 -68.33 -78.58 -47.20
#